data_AF-A0AA51FLR5-F1
#
_entry.id   AF-A0AA51FLR5-F1
#
_cell.length_a   1.000
_cell.length_b   1.000
_cell.length_c   1.000
_cell.angle_alpha   90.00
_cell.angle_beta   90.00
_cell.angle_gamma   90.00
#
_symmetry.space_group_name_H-M   'P 1'
#
loop_
_entity.id
_entity.type
_entity.pdbx_description
1 polymer ?
#
loop_
_entity_poly.entity_id
_entity_poly.type
_entity_poly.pdbx_seq_one_letter_code
_entity_poly.pdbx_strand_id
1 'polypeptide(L)' 'VPWFPRRIRDLDRFANQIMSYGSELDADHPGFTDAVYRARRKYFADIAFNYKHGQPLPHVDYTQEEIATWG' A
#
# COMPACT_ATOMS: atom_id res chain seq x y z
N VAL A 1 -18.67 10.62 -21.78
CA VAL A 1 -18.67 9.36 -20.98
C VAL A 1 -17.42 9.34 -20.14
N PRO A 2 -17.49 9.10 -18.81
CA PRO A 2 -16.31 8.97 -17.96
C PRO A 2 -15.37 7.87 -18.46
N TRP A 3 -14.08 8.01 -18.16
CA TRP A 3 -13.11 6.98 -18.51
C TRP A 3 -13.38 5.68 -17.73
N PHE A 4 -13.15 4.53 -18.38
CA PHE A 4 -13.17 3.20 -17.76
C PHE A 4 -12.11 2.29 -18.41
N PRO A 5 -11.51 1.34 -17.67
CA PRO A 5 -10.52 0.42 -18.22
C PRO A 5 -11.18 -0.53 -19.23
N ARG A 6 -10.52 -0.78 -20.37
CA ARG A 6 -10.99 -1.69 -21.43
C ARG A 6 -10.09 -2.91 -21.62
N ARG A 7 -8.88 -2.85 -21.08
CA ARG A 7 -7.92 -3.95 -21.01
C ARG A 7 -7.45 -4.09 -19.57
N ILE A 8 -7.07 -5.30 -19.17
CA ILE A 8 -6.61 -5.59 -17.81
C ILE A 8 -5.43 -4.70 -17.36
N ARG A 9 -4.52 -4.38 -18.29
CA ARG A 9 -3.39 -3.45 -18.04
C ARG A 9 -3.81 -2.00 -17.74
N ASP A 10 -5.03 -1.60 -18.13
CA ASP A 10 -5.53 -0.25 -17.87
C ASP A 10 -5.79 -0.04 -16.36
N LEU A 11 -5.90 -1.13 -15.58
CA LEU A 11 -6.01 -1.09 -14.11
C LEU A 11 -4.75 -0.53 -13.44
N ASP A 12 -3.58 -0.60 -14.09
CA ASP A 12 -2.33 -0.02 -13.57
C ASP A 12 -2.44 1.51 -13.39
N ARG A 13 -3.44 2.15 -14.01
CA ARG A 13 -3.73 3.57 -13.86
C ARG A 13 -4.25 3.91 -12.45
N PHE A 14 -4.86 2.95 -11.75
CA PHE A 14 -5.42 3.15 -10.42
C PHE A 14 -4.36 3.41 -9.35
N ALA A 15 -3.12 2.92 -9.54
CA ALA A 15 -2.02 3.17 -8.61
C ALA A 15 -1.72 4.67 -8.42
N ASN A 16 -2.04 5.52 -9.41
CA ASN A 16 -1.87 6.98 -9.35
C ASN A 16 -3.13 7.74 -8.93
N GLN A 17 -4.20 7.02 -8.58
CA GLN A 17 -5.52 7.59 -8.24
C GLN A 17 -5.95 7.20 -6.83
N ILE A 18 -5.01 6.82 -5.98
CA ILE A 18 -5.23 6.55 -4.57
C ILE A 18 -5.14 7.85 -3.76
N MET A 19 -5.79 7.87 -2.60
CA MET A 19 -5.55 8.92 -1.61
C MET A 19 -4.13 8.73 -1.04
N SER A 20 -3.25 9.70 -1.30
CA SER A 20 -1.86 9.63 -0.89
C SER A 20 -1.74 9.68 0.65
N TYR A 21 -0.78 8.91 1.18
CA TYR A 21 -0.45 8.79 2.62
C TYR A 21 0.16 10.08 3.22
N GLY A 22 -0.56 11.19 3.11
CA GLY A 22 -0.24 12.48 3.72
C GLY A 22 -1.38 13.03 4.61
N SER A 23 -2.60 12.50 4.49
CA SER A 23 -3.80 13.01 5.15
C SER A 23 -4.53 12.04 6.09
N GLU A 24 -4.11 10.77 6.20
CA GLU A 24 -4.97 9.71 6.78
C GLU A 24 -4.38 8.93 7.96
N LEU A 25 -3.15 9.22 8.36
CA LEU A 25 -2.78 8.90 9.72
C LEU A 25 -3.42 10.01 10.55
N ASP A 26 -4.65 9.77 10.99
CA ASP A 26 -5.30 10.63 11.97
C ASP A 26 -4.52 10.51 13.29
N ALA A 27 -4.51 11.56 14.11
CA ALA A 27 -3.79 11.55 15.39
C ALA A 27 -4.25 10.39 16.30
N ASP A 28 -5.49 9.93 16.10
CA ASP A 28 -6.12 8.82 16.82
C ASP A 28 -5.69 7.43 16.32
N HIS A 29 -4.88 7.33 15.26
CA HIS A 29 -4.36 6.04 14.80
C HIS A 29 -3.30 5.50 15.79
N PRO A 30 -3.38 4.24 16.26
CA PRO A 30 -2.46 3.70 17.27
C PRO A 30 -0.97 3.78 16.89
N GLY A 31 -0.66 3.58 15.60
CA GLY A 31 0.68 3.76 15.03
C GLY A 31 0.97 5.16 14.47
N PHE A 32 0.18 6.19 14.82
CA PHE A 32 0.33 7.55 14.26
C PHE A 32 1.71 8.15 14.57
N THR A 33 2.15 8.02 15.82
CA THR A 33 3.42 8.59 16.31
C THR A 33 4.60 7.63 16.18
N ASP A 34 4.36 6.36 15.87
CA ASP A 34 5.40 5.36 15.72
C ASP A 34 6.09 5.46 14.34
N ALA A 35 7.32 5.98 14.34
CA ALA A 35 8.12 6.14 13.13
C ALA A 35 8.45 4.80 12.44
N VAL A 36 8.62 3.71 13.19
CA VAL A 36 8.92 2.38 12.64
C VAL A 36 7.68 1.84 11.93
N TYR A 37 6.52 1.93 12.57
CA TYR A 37 5.24 1.56 11.95
C TYR A 37 4.96 2.38 10.69
N ARG A 38 5.17 3.69 10.72
CA ARG A 38 4.99 4.57 9.54
C ARG A 38 5.93 4.19 8.39
N ALA A 39 7.21 3.94 8.68
CA ALA A 39 8.17 3.50 7.68
C ALA A 39 7.76 2.14 7.09
N ARG A 40 7.28 1.21 7.92
CA ARG A 40 6.78 -0.10 7.48
C ARG A 40 5.54 0.03 6.60
N ARG A 41 4.61 0.94 6.90
CA ARG A 41 3.46 1.25 6.03
C ARG A 41 3.88 1.87 4.70
N LYS A 42 4.86 2.78 4.71
CA LYS A 42 5.43 3.35 3.48
C LYS A 42 6.05 2.27 2.59
N TYR A 43 6.78 1.32 3.16
CA TYR A 43 7.34 0.18 2.42
C TYR A 43 6.26 -0.59 1.64
N PHE A 44 5.14 -0.93 2.27
CA PHE A 44 4.03 -1.60 1.58
C PHE A 44 3.37 -0.72 0.51
N ALA A 45 3.21 0.57 0.78
CA ALA A 45 2.66 1.52 -0.19
C ALA A 45 3.55 1.66 -1.44
N ASP A 46 4.87 1.71 -1.25
CA ASP A 46 5.84 1.79 -2.34
C ASP A 46 5.83 0.50 -3.19
N ILE A 47 5.64 -0.68 -2.59
CA ILE A 47 5.43 -1.94 -3.33
C ILE A 47 4.18 -1.85 -4.22
N ALA A 48 3.05 -1.47 -3.64
CA ALA A 48 1.78 -1.40 -4.35
C ALA A 48 1.79 -0.36 -5.49
N PHE A 49 2.43 0.80 -5.25
CA PHE A 49 2.54 1.87 -6.23
C PHE A 49 3.36 1.46 -7.46
N ASN A 50 4.43 0.68 -7.25
CA ASN A 50 5.34 0.27 -8.31
C ASN A 50 4.90 -0.99 -9.06
N TYR A 51 3.96 -1.76 -8.52
CA TYR A 51 3.42 -2.95 -9.19
C TYR A 51 2.77 -2.61 -10.55
N LYS A 52 2.94 -3.52 -11.51
CA LYS A 52 2.25 -3.51 -12.81
C LYS A 52 1.65 -4.86 -13.12
N HIS A 53 0.50 -4.86 -13.80
CA HIS A 53 -0.18 -6.08 -14.21
C HIS A 53 0.76 -7.01 -14.99
N GLY A 54 0.82 -8.28 -14.55
CA GLY A 54 1.65 -9.31 -15.15
C GLY A 54 3.00 -9.53 -14.45
N GLN A 55 3.36 -8.66 -13.51
CA GLN A 55 4.50 -8.91 -12.61
C GLN A 55 4.09 -9.92 -11.52
N PRO A 56 5.02 -10.75 -11.03
CA PRO A 56 4.78 -11.51 -9.81
C PRO A 56 4.60 -10.55 -8.62
N LEU A 57 3.73 -10.91 -7.68
CA LEU A 57 3.61 -10.16 -6.43
C LEU A 57 4.90 -10.35 -5.61
N PRO A 58 5.52 -9.27 -5.12
CA PRO A 58 6.69 -9.38 -4.24
C PRO A 58 6.35 -10.16 -2.98
N HIS A 59 7.24 -11.08 -2.59
CA HIS A 59 7.15 -11.71 -1.29
C HIS A 59 7.57 -10.72 -0.20
N VAL A 60 6.91 -10.76 0.95
CA VAL A 60 7.27 -9.95 2.11
C VAL A 60 7.51 -10.86 3.29
N ASP A 61 8.72 -10.76 3.85
CA ASP A 61 9.03 -11.34 5.14
C ASP A 61 8.44 -10.43 6.23
N TYR A 62 7.42 -10.95 6.91
CA TYR A 62 6.79 -10.28 8.04
C TYR A 62 7.67 -10.36 9.29
N THR A 63 7.65 -9.32 10.11
CA THR A 63 8.38 -9.30 11.38
C THR A 63 7.72 -10.24 12.39
N GLN A 64 8.45 -10.63 13.42
CA GLN A 64 7.89 -11.43 14.51
C GLN A 64 6.71 -10.73 15.19
N GLU A 65 6.76 -9.41 15.33
CA GLU A 65 5.67 -8.60 15.88
C GLU A 65 4.42 -8.62 14.99
N GLU A 66 4.59 -8.48 13.67
CA GLU A 66 3.50 -8.59 12.69
C GLU A 66 2.86 -10.00 12.74
N ILE A 67 3.69 -11.05 12.80
CA ILE A 67 3.24 -12.44 12.87
C ILE A 67 2.52 -12.71 14.19
N ALA A 68 3.04 -12.21 15.32
CA ALA A 68 2.40 -12.35 16.63
C ALA A 68 1.07 -11.60 16.71
N THR A 69 0.95 -10.46 16.01
CA THR A 69 -0.31 -9.71 15.91
C THR A 69 -1.36 -10.43 15.07
N TRP A 70 -0.93 -11.21 14.06
CA TRP A 70 -1.82 -12.01 13.22
C TRP A 70 -2.38 -13.26 13.91
N GLY A 71 -1.58 -13.86 14.81
CA GLY A 71 -1.83 -15.19 15.42
C GLY A 71 -3.02 -15.30 16.34
#